data_AF-A0A2G4HNQ3-F1
#
_entry.id   AF-A0A2G4HNQ3-F1
#
_cell.length_a   1.000
_cell.length_b   1.000
_cell.length_c   1.000
_cell.angle_alpha   90.00
_cell.angle_beta   90.00
_cell.angle_gamma   90.00
#
_symmetry.space_group_name_H-M   'P 1'
#
loop_
_entity.id
_entity.type
_entity.pdbx_description
1 polymer ?
#
loop_
_entity_poly.entity_id
_entity_poly.type
_entity_poly.pdbx_seq_one_letter_code
_entity_poly.pdbx_strand_id
1 'polypeptide(L)'
;MLLRRVRDSAGPRSHKIFAHFSLTPARQDVLSQIPSELIDININAMPRTKVWEEMVRYKFVLSPYGNGLDCHRHWEALCLGCVPIMQPIGSNEMFKDLPALIVDQWSNLTPELLDSFKPEAINLDKLLLNYWVTQFAPPPKDLTQIA
;
A
#
# COMPACT_ATOMS: atom_id res chain seq x y z
N MET A 1 12.95 -6.94 13.05
CA MET A 1 12.82 -6.54 11.63
C MET A 1 12.46 -5.06 11.58
N LEU A 2 13.17 -4.23 10.82
CA LEU A 2 13.17 -2.76 10.92
C LEU A 2 11.79 -2.11 10.75
N LEU A 3 11.00 -2.52 9.75
CA LEU A 3 9.64 -2.02 9.51
C LEU A 3 8.70 -2.21 10.71
N ARG A 4 8.77 -3.37 11.37
CA ARG A 4 7.99 -3.62 12.58
C ARG A 4 8.34 -2.63 13.69
N ARG A 5 9.62 -2.33 13.90
CA ARG A 5 10.04 -1.33 14.90
C ARG A 5 9.50 0.06 14.58
N VAL A 6 9.54 0.46 13.31
CA VAL A 6 8.99 1.75 12.85
C VAL A 6 7.48 1.79 13.05
N ARG A 7 6.76 0.74 12.64
CA ARG A 7 5.31 0.62 12.87
C ARG A 7 4.94 0.69 14.35
N ASP A 8 5.65 -0.05 15.19
CA ASP A 8 5.35 -0.15 16.61
C ASP A 8 5.69 1.18 17.34
N SER A 9 6.41 2.10 16.70
CA SER A 9 6.66 3.47 17.18
C SER A 9 5.59 4.49 16.77
N ALA A 10 4.60 4.08 15.97
CA ALA A 10 3.58 4.98 15.43
C ALA A 10 2.65 5.53 16.53
N GLY A 11 2.43 6.85 16.50
CA GLY A 11 1.39 7.52 17.30
C GLY A 11 0.06 7.65 16.55
N PRO A 12 -0.80 8.61 16.95
CA PRO A 12 -1.98 8.99 16.19
C PRO A 12 -1.63 9.37 14.75
N ARG A 13 -2.49 8.97 13.81
CA ARG A 13 -2.24 9.14 12.37
C ARG A 13 -3.12 10.23 11.78
N SER A 14 -2.52 11.10 10.97
CA SER A 14 -3.22 12.05 10.12
C SER A 14 -4.12 11.31 9.11
N HIS A 15 -5.30 11.87 8.84
CA HIS A 15 -6.21 11.38 7.80
C HIS A 15 -5.86 11.91 6.40
N LYS A 16 -4.86 12.81 6.30
CA LYS A 16 -4.28 13.20 5.03
C LYS A 16 -3.52 12.05 4.36
N ILE A 17 -3.34 12.20 3.06
CA ILE A 17 -2.59 11.30 2.19
C ILE A 17 -1.13 11.74 2.18
N PHE A 18 -0.22 10.83 2.52
CA PHE A 18 1.21 11.08 2.34
C PHE A 18 1.68 10.64 0.95
N ALA A 19 2.42 11.51 0.25
CA ALA A 19 3.02 11.18 -1.05
C ALA A 19 4.54 11.43 -1.05
N HIS A 20 5.31 10.36 -1.28
CA HIS A 20 6.77 10.43 -1.47
C HIS A 20 7.20 9.58 -2.67
N PHE A 21 7.56 10.26 -3.76
CA PHE A 21 8.06 9.64 -4.99
C PHE A 21 8.67 10.67 -5.93
N SER A 22 9.55 10.23 -6.84
CA SER A 22 10.12 11.09 -7.89
C SER A 22 9.02 11.66 -8.80
N LEU A 23 9.13 12.92 -9.19
CA LEU A 23 8.16 13.59 -10.08
C LEU A 23 8.43 13.25 -11.55
N THR A 24 7.71 12.26 -12.06
CA THR A 24 7.57 12.02 -13.50
C THR A 24 6.31 12.73 -14.02
N PRO A 25 6.17 12.98 -15.34
CA PRO A 25 4.95 13.60 -15.88
C PRO A 25 3.66 12.88 -15.46
N ALA A 26 3.67 11.54 -15.50
CA ALA A 26 2.54 10.74 -15.04
C ALA A 26 2.22 10.96 -13.55
N ARG A 27 3.23 11.11 -12.68
CA ARG A 27 3.01 11.36 -11.26
C ARG A 27 2.59 12.78 -10.96
N GLN A 28 3.03 13.75 -11.77
CA GLN A 28 2.55 15.12 -11.69
C GLN A 28 1.06 15.19 -12.08
N ASP A 29 0.65 14.43 -13.09
CA ASP A 29 -0.76 14.29 -13.49
C ASP A 29 -1.60 13.63 -12.38
N VAL A 30 -1.08 12.64 -11.66
CA VAL A 30 -1.76 12.12 -10.46
C VAL A 30 -1.95 13.21 -9.40
N LEU A 31 -0.87 13.94 -9.08
CA LEU A 31 -0.90 14.95 -8.03
C LEU A 31 -1.83 16.12 -8.37
N SER A 32 -1.98 16.49 -9.64
CA SER A 32 -2.87 17.58 -10.06
C SER A 32 -4.36 17.26 -9.92
N GLN A 33 -4.71 15.98 -9.83
CA GLN A 33 -6.09 15.51 -9.68
C GLN A 33 -6.55 15.43 -8.22
N ILE A 34 -5.63 15.53 -7.26
CA ILE A 34 -5.92 15.37 -5.84
C ILE A 34 -6.00 16.76 -5.19
N PRO A 35 -7.08 17.09 -4.47
CA PRO A 35 -7.18 18.35 -3.75
C PRO A 35 -6.00 18.55 -2.80
N SER A 36 -5.37 19.73 -2.86
CA SER A 36 -4.13 20.04 -2.13
C SER A 36 -4.26 19.93 -0.60
N GLU A 37 -5.47 20.12 -0.08
CA GLU A 37 -5.81 20.02 1.33
C GLU A 37 -5.80 18.56 1.84
N LEU A 38 -5.97 17.59 0.94
CA LEU A 38 -6.01 16.17 1.28
C LEU A 38 -4.63 15.52 1.30
N ILE A 39 -3.60 16.15 0.73
CA ILE A 39 -2.34 15.51 0.44
C ILE A 39 -1.14 16.32 0.94
N ASP A 40 -0.25 15.64 1.67
CA ASP A 40 1.04 16.18 2.07
C ASP A 40 2.13 15.54 1.19
N ILE A 41 2.77 16.37 0.36
CA ILE A 41 3.73 15.94 -0.65
C ILE A 41 5.15 16.21 -0.16
N ASN A 42 5.99 15.17 -0.15
CA ASN A 42 7.42 15.31 0.09
C ASN A 42 8.20 14.69 -1.08
N ILE A 43 8.94 15.53 -1.81
CA ILE A 43 9.75 15.10 -2.97
C ILE A 43 11.26 15.10 -2.67
N ASN A 44 11.64 15.44 -1.44
CA ASN A 44 13.04 15.51 -1.06
C ASN A 44 13.66 14.11 -1.06
N ALA A 45 14.89 14.02 -1.55
CA ALA A 45 15.67 12.79 -1.48
C ALA A 45 15.90 12.44 0.00
N MET A 46 15.41 11.27 0.41
CA MET A 46 15.53 10.79 1.78
C MET A 46 15.87 9.31 1.80
N PRO A 47 16.66 8.85 2.78
CA PRO A 47 16.82 7.42 3.03
C PRO A 47 15.44 6.77 3.25
N ARG A 48 15.27 5.57 2.72
CA ARG A 48 13.99 4.84 2.80
C ARG A 48 13.47 4.66 4.24
N THR A 49 14.36 4.51 5.21
CA THR A 49 13.99 4.42 6.64
C THR A 49 13.33 5.71 7.14
N LYS A 50 13.78 6.88 6.67
CA LYS A 50 13.16 8.17 6.98
C LYS A 50 11.80 8.33 6.32
N VAL A 51 11.65 7.81 5.10
CA VAL A 51 10.33 7.75 4.45
C VAL A 51 9.36 6.92 5.28
N TRP A 52 9.79 5.76 5.80
CA TRP A 52 8.96 4.92 6.67
C TRP A 52 8.58 5.60 7.99
N GLU A 53 9.53 6.32 8.61
CA GLU A 53 9.27 7.12 9.82
C GLU A 53 8.26 8.24 9.59
N GLU A 54 8.22 8.83 8.38
CA GLU A 54 7.19 9.80 8.00
C GLU A 54 5.87 9.10 7.68
N MET A 55 5.87 8.01 6.90
CA MET A 55 4.67 7.26 6.51
C MET A 55 3.80 6.86 7.70
N VAL A 56 4.41 6.41 8.80
CA VAL A 56 3.66 5.95 9.99
C VAL A 56 2.86 7.05 10.69
N ARG A 57 3.10 8.32 10.35
CA ARG A 57 2.30 9.47 10.85
C ARG A 57 0.99 9.63 10.07
N TYR A 58 0.78 8.87 9.01
CA TYR A 58 -0.38 8.99 8.13
C TYR A 58 -1.16 7.68 8.07
N LYS A 59 -2.48 7.82 7.95
CA LYS A 59 -3.38 6.70 7.71
C LYS A 59 -3.26 6.23 6.27
N PHE A 60 -3.13 7.17 5.33
CA PHE A 60 -3.10 6.89 3.89
C PHE A 60 -1.76 7.22 3.24
N VAL A 61 -1.32 6.38 2.30
CA VAL A 61 -0.12 6.61 1.48
C VAL A 61 -0.48 6.52 0.01
N LEU A 62 -0.17 7.57 -0.76
CA LEU A 62 -0.37 7.56 -2.21
C LEU A 62 0.64 6.63 -2.88
N SER A 63 0.15 5.64 -3.62
CA SER A 63 0.98 4.64 -4.31
C SER A 63 0.52 4.46 -5.76
N PRO A 64 0.79 5.46 -6.63
CA PRO A 64 0.50 5.35 -8.04
C PRO A 64 1.50 4.39 -8.70
N TYR A 65 1.21 3.98 -9.93
CA TYR A 65 2.06 3.06 -10.68
C TYR A 65 3.53 3.53 -10.75
N GLY A 66 4.41 2.53 -10.65
CA GLY A 66 5.85 2.70 -10.78
C GLY A 66 6.28 2.49 -12.23
N ASN A 67 7.47 1.89 -12.39
CA ASN A 67 7.89 1.34 -13.69
C ASN A 67 7.11 0.07 -14.08
N GLY A 68 6.27 -0.44 -13.17
CA GLY A 68 5.34 -1.54 -13.38
C GLY A 68 4.06 -1.33 -12.59
N LEU A 69 3.14 -2.28 -12.71
CA LEU A 69 1.84 -2.27 -12.05
C LEU A 69 1.95 -2.44 -10.53
N ASP A 70 2.85 -3.33 -10.08
CA ASP A 70 3.15 -3.50 -8.66
C ASP A 70 4.21 -2.48 -8.20
N CYS A 71 3.98 -1.89 -7.04
CA CYS A 71 4.89 -0.95 -6.42
C CYS A 71 5.24 -1.42 -5.00
N HIS A 72 6.54 -1.43 -4.68
CA HIS A 72 7.00 -1.70 -3.31
C HIS A 72 6.29 -0.84 -2.25
N ARG A 73 5.87 0.38 -2.62
CA ARG A 73 5.11 1.30 -1.76
C ARG A 73 3.78 0.73 -1.27
N HIS A 74 3.08 -0.10 -2.07
CA HIS A 74 1.85 -0.77 -1.64
C HIS A 74 2.12 -1.64 -0.41
N TRP A 75 3.11 -2.52 -0.53
CA TRP A 75 3.49 -3.47 0.51
C TRP A 75 4.15 -2.82 1.72
N GLU A 76 5.02 -1.83 1.50
CA GLU A 76 5.64 -1.07 2.60
C GLU A 76 4.59 -0.33 3.44
N ALA A 77 3.60 0.32 2.80
CA ALA A 77 2.49 0.97 3.50
C ALA A 77 1.70 -0.03 4.35
N LEU A 78 1.32 -1.17 3.78
CA LEU A 78 0.60 -2.24 4.49
C LEU A 78 1.41 -2.78 5.68
N CYS A 79 2.71 -3.02 5.50
CA CYS A 79 3.60 -3.49 6.57
C CYS A 79 3.76 -2.47 7.70
N LEU A 80 3.67 -1.18 7.38
CA LEU A 80 3.68 -0.06 8.34
C LEU A 80 2.30 0.21 8.95
N GLY A 81 1.27 -0.57 8.60
CA GLY A 81 -0.11 -0.40 9.07
C GLY A 81 -0.83 0.82 8.46
N CYS A 82 -0.28 1.39 7.38
CA CYS A 82 -0.94 2.40 6.57
C CYS A 82 -1.86 1.72 5.52
N VAL A 83 -2.76 2.50 4.94
CA VAL A 83 -3.60 2.14 3.80
C VAL A 83 -2.97 2.70 2.53
N PRO A 84 -2.41 1.88 1.62
CA PRO A 84 -2.04 2.38 0.30
C PRO A 84 -3.27 2.78 -0.50
N ILE A 85 -3.20 3.94 -1.16
CA ILE A 85 -4.15 4.37 -2.18
C ILE A 85 -3.55 4.09 -3.55
N MET A 86 -4.25 3.31 -4.36
CA MET A 86 -3.73 2.77 -5.62
C MET A 86 -4.79 2.71 -6.71
N GLN A 87 -4.35 2.54 -7.95
CA GLN A 87 -5.23 2.21 -9.07
C GLN A 87 -5.39 0.69 -9.24
N PRO A 88 -6.46 0.23 -9.91
CA PRO A 88 -6.71 -1.19 -10.14
C PRO A 88 -5.62 -1.85 -10.99
N ILE A 89 -4.91 -2.82 -10.41
CA ILE A 89 -4.02 -3.69 -11.19
C ILE A 89 -4.84 -4.86 -11.74
N GLY A 90 -4.47 -5.36 -12.94
CA GLY A 90 -5.29 -6.30 -13.73
C GLY A 90 -6.09 -7.34 -12.92
N SER A 91 -5.46 -7.99 -11.93
CA SER A 91 -6.18 -8.69 -10.85
C SER A 91 -5.81 -8.11 -9.48
N ASN A 92 -6.80 -7.60 -8.77
CA ASN A 92 -6.64 -7.06 -7.41
C ASN A 92 -6.71 -8.15 -6.33
N GLU A 93 -6.77 -9.44 -6.68
CA GLU A 93 -6.90 -10.56 -5.73
C GLU A 93 -5.77 -10.59 -4.67
N MET A 94 -4.57 -10.12 -5.04
CA MET A 94 -3.45 -10.01 -4.10
C MET A 94 -3.72 -9.00 -2.97
N PHE A 95 -4.55 -7.99 -3.22
CA PHE A 95 -4.93 -6.93 -2.29
C PHE A 95 -6.29 -7.14 -1.65
N LYS A 96 -7.05 -8.16 -2.08
CA LYS A 96 -8.30 -8.56 -1.44
C LYS A 96 -8.04 -8.84 0.04
N ASP A 97 -8.96 -8.46 0.91
CA ASP A 97 -8.85 -8.61 2.36
C ASP A 97 -7.63 -7.90 2.99
N LEU A 98 -6.95 -7.01 2.25
CA LEU A 98 -5.93 -6.13 2.82
C LEU A 98 -6.48 -4.71 2.91
N PRO A 99 -5.99 -3.90 3.87
CA PRO A 99 -6.39 -2.50 3.99
C PRO A 99 -5.77 -1.66 2.88
N ALA A 100 -6.28 -1.79 1.65
CA ALA A 100 -5.89 -1.03 0.46
C ALA A 100 -7.09 -0.31 -0.12
N LEU A 101 -6.96 0.99 -0.39
CA LEU A 101 -7.99 1.79 -1.04
C LEU A 101 -7.69 1.84 -2.55
N ILE A 102 -8.51 1.15 -3.33
CA ILE A 102 -8.38 1.10 -4.78
C ILE A 102 -9.35 2.12 -5.39
N VAL A 103 -8.83 3.07 -6.16
CA VAL A 103 -9.61 4.12 -6.83
C VAL A 103 -9.39 4.05 -8.34
N ASP A 104 -10.47 4.10 -9.11
CA ASP A 104 -10.37 4.10 -10.58
C ASP A 104 -9.77 5.41 -11.10
N GLN A 105 -10.15 6.53 -10.48
CA GLN A 105 -9.70 7.88 -10.82
C GLN A 105 -9.20 8.59 -9.56
N TRP A 106 -8.08 9.31 -9.67
CA TRP A 106 -7.50 10.05 -8.55
C TRP A 106 -8.39 11.21 -8.09
N SER A 107 -9.19 11.77 -9.00
CA SER A 107 -10.20 12.79 -8.72
C SER A 107 -11.36 12.31 -7.85
N ASN A 108 -11.51 11.00 -7.62
CA ASN A 108 -12.52 10.46 -6.72
C ASN A 108 -12.13 10.61 -5.24
N LEU A 109 -10.92 11.06 -4.94
CA LEU A 109 -10.45 11.26 -3.58
C LEU A 109 -11.09 12.50 -2.95
N THR A 110 -11.92 12.27 -1.94
CA THR A 110 -12.57 13.31 -1.14
C THR A 110 -12.34 13.09 0.35
N PRO A 111 -12.50 14.11 1.21
CA PRO A 111 -12.44 13.92 2.66
C PRO A 111 -13.37 12.81 3.14
N GLU A 112 -14.60 12.77 2.63
CA GLU A 112 -15.63 11.80 3.03
C GLU A 112 -15.24 10.37 2.67
N LEU A 113 -14.61 10.15 1.52
CA LEU A 113 -14.10 8.83 1.14
C LEU A 113 -13.01 8.36 2.10
N LEU A 114 -12.06 9.24 2.47
CA LEU A 114 -10.97 8.91 3.38
C LEU A 114 -11.46 8.64 4.81
N ASP A 115 -12.44 9.40 5.28
CA ASP A 115 -13.00 9.26 6.62
C ASP A 115 -13.90 8.03 6.75
N SER A 116 -14.68 7.74 5.71
CA SER A 116 -15.57 6.57 5.68
C SER A 116 -14.85 5.26 5.35
N PHE A 117 -13.65 5.31 4.76
CA PHE A 117 -12.93 4.11 4.35
C PHE A 117 -12.64 3.17 5.53
N LYS A 118 -13.14 1.95 5.39
CA LYS A 118 -12.87 0.81 6.26
C LYS A 118 -12.68 -0.43 5.39
N PRO A 119 -11.63 -1.23 5.61
CA PRO A 119 -11.49 -2.50 4.90
C PRO A 119 -12.64 -3.44 5.28
N GLU A 120 -13.20 -4.13 4.29
CA GLU A 120 -14.30 -5.09 4.47
C GLU A 120 -13.87 -6.32 5.28
N ALA A 121 -12.66 -6.80 5.01
CA ALA A 121 -12.01 -7.88 5.72
C ALA A 121 -10.51 -7.58 5.86
N ILE A 122 -9.88 -8.11 6.91
CA ILE A 122 -8.46 -7.94 7.16
C ILE A 122 -7.81 -9.31 7.36
N ASN A 123 -6.99 -9.70 6.39
CA ASN A 123 -6.11 -10.86 6.41
C ASN A 123 -4.66 -10.40 6.22
N LEU A 124 -4.00 -10.02 7.32
CA LEU A 124 -2.61 -9.58 7.29
C LEU A 124 -1.61 -10.73 7.05
N ASP A 125 -2.04 -11.99 7.09
CA ASP A 125 -1.15 -13.12 6.79
C ASP A 125 -0.68 -13.08 5.33
N LYS A 126 -1.44 -12.43 4.44
CA LYS A 126 -1.03 -12.14 3.05
C LYS A 126 0.26 -11.31 2.95
N LEU A 127 0.69 -10.64 4.03
CA LEU A 127 1.98 -9.93 4.08
C LEU A 127 3.16 -10.88 4.34
N LEU A 128 2.91 -12.13 4.72
CA LEU A 128 3.92 -13.13 5.02
C LEU A 128 4.14 -14.04 3.82
N LEU A 129 5.41 -14.30 3.49
CA LEU A 129 5.78 -15.25 2.45
C LEU A 129 5.14 -16.63 2.69
N ASN A 130 5.05 -17.07 3.95
CA ASN A 130 4.51 -18.38 4.32
C ASN A 130 3.04 -18.56 3.88
N TYR A 131 2.24 -17.49 3.87
CA TYR A 131 0.86 -17.55 3.38
C TYR A 131 0.85 -17.99 1.92
N TRP A 132 1.61 -17.30 1.06
CA TRP A 132 1.65 -17.56 -0.37
C TRP A 132 2.30 -18.90 -0.72
N VAL A 133 3.36 -19.28 0.01
CA VAL A 133 3.94 -20.62 -0.13
C VAL A 133 2.90 -21.69 0.15
N THR A 134 2.04 -21.50 1.15
CA THR A 134 0.96 -22.45 1.46
C THR A 134 -0.12 -22.48 0.38
N GLN A 135 -0.51 -21.32 -0.17
CA GLN A 135 -1.54 -21.24 -1.22
C GLN A 135 -1.13 -21.88 -2.55
N PHE A 136 0.17 -21.83 -2.87
CA PHE A 136 0.70 -22.34 -4.13
C PHE A 136 1.57 -23.59 -3.97
N ALA A 137 1.59 -24.19 -2.76
CA ALA A 137 2.31 -25.43 -2.54
C ALA A 137 1.76 -26.51 -3.48
N PRO A 138 2.63 -27.23 -4.22
CA PRO A 138 2.16 -28.37 -4.99
C PRO A 138 1.52 -29.39 -4.04
N PRO A 139 0.49 -30.13 -4.49
CA PRO A 139 -0.05 -31.21 -3.69
C PRO A 139 1.07 -32.20 -3.33
N PRO A 140 0.98 -32.88 -2.17
CA PRO A 140 1.96 -33.90 -1.80
C PRO A 140 2.12 -34.89 -2.96
N LYS A 141 3.36 -35.22 -3.33
CA LYS A 141 3.59 -36.25 -4.34
C LYS A 141 3.03 -37.57 -3.81
N ASP A 142 2.08 -38.13 -4.54
CA ASP A 142 1.59 -39.48 -4.27
C ASP A 142 2.71 -40.48 -4.61
N LEU A 143 3.39 -40.97 -3.58
CA LEU A 143 4.49 -41.93 -3.72
C LEU A 143 3.99 -43.35 -4.06
N THR A 144 2.67 -43.58 -4.14
CA THR A 144 2.10 -44.88 -4.50
C THR A 144 2.09 -45.16 -6.01
N GLN A 145 2.40 -44.17 -6.85
CA GLN A 145 2.42 -44.31 -8.32
C GLN A 145 3.83 -44.52 -8.92
N ILE A 146 4.83 -44.81 -8.09
CA ILE A 146 6.23 -45.02 -8.51
C ILE A 146 6.65 -46.51 -8.39
N ALA A 147 5.68 -47.43 -8.42
CA ALA A 147 5.90 -48.88 -8.35
C ALA A 147 5.65 -49.55 -9.70
#